data_AF-A0A1I3ZY27-F1
#
_entry.id   AF-A0A1I3ZY27-F1
#
_cell.length_a   1.000
_cell.length_b   1.000
_cell.length_c   1.000
_cell.angle_alpha   90.00
_cell.angle_beta   90.00
_cell.angle_gamma   90.00
#
_symmetry.space_group_name_H-M   'P 1'
#
loop_
_entity.id
_entity.type
_entity.pdbx_description
1 polymer ?
#
loop_
_entity_poly.entity_id
_entity_poly.type
_entity_poly.pdbx_seq_one_letter_code
_entity_poly.pdbx_strand_id
1 'polypeptide(L)'
;LSNLGHTLYQLGRFAEVASVRQEAVAIYRRLAEADPDRYRPDLAASLGHFSHTLYRLDRFAEELPVEQEAVAIYRQLAEADPDRYRPNLAQLLSNLGNTLKRLRCHAEAAPVEQEAVAIYRQLGRS
;
A
#
# COMPACT_ATOMS: atom_id res chain seq x y z
N LEU A 1 32.67 -1.96 5.14
CA LEU A 1 32.35 -3.02 4.15
C LEU A 1 31.14 -3.85 4.56
N SER A 2 31.00 -4.24 5.84
CA SER A 2 29.88 -5.09 6.31
C SER A 2 28.48 -4.49 6.11
N ASN A 3 28.32 -3.17 6.28
CA ASN A 3 27.01 -2.51 6.09
C ASN A 3 26.64 -2.39 4.60
N LEU A 4 27.60 -2.07 3.74
CA LEU A 4 27.35 -1.97 2.29
C LEU A 4 27.01 -3.34 1.70
N GLY A 5 27.72 -4.41 2.08
CA GLY A 5 27.39 -5.77 1.65
C GLY A 5 26.02 -6.22 2.15
N HIS A 6 25.65 -5.88 3.39
CA HIS A 6 24.32 -6.17 3.93
C HIS A 6 23.22 -5.39 3.20
N THR A 7 23.44 -4.10 2.90
CA THR A 7 22.50 -3.28 2.14
C THR A 7 22.34 -3.78 0.71
N LEU A 8 23.44 -4.10 0.01
CA LEU A 8 23.39 -4.65 -1.35
C LEU A 8 22.70 -6.03 -1.38
N TYR A 9 22.98 -6.89 -0.40
CA TYR A 9 22.27 -8.17 -0.25
C TYR A 9 20.77 -7.98 0.00
N GLN A 10 20.41 -7.04 0.87
CA GLN A 10 19.00 -6.70 1.12
C GLN A 10 18.32 -6.14 -0.13
N LEU A 11 18.96 -5.22 -0.86
CA LEU A 11 18.44 -4.65 -2.11
C LEU A 11 18.22 -5.75 -3.16
N GLY A 12 19.14 -6.71 -3.29
CA GLY A 12 18.97 -7.88 -4.16
C GLY A 12 17.70 -8.67 -3.81
N ARG A 13 17.54 -9.00 -2.52
CA ARG A 13 16.33 -9.70 -2.04
C ARG A 13 15.05 -8.89 -2.22
N PHE A 14 15.09 -7.57 -2.03
CA PHE A 14 13.92 -6.70 -2.24
C PHE A 14 13.52 -6.63 -3.72
N ALA A 15 14.49 -6.63 -4.64
CA ALA A 15 14.20 -6.69 -6.07
C ALA A 15 13.52 -8.02 -6.47
N GLU A 16 14.01 -9.14 -5.95
CA GLU A 16 13.37 -10.46 -6.15
C GLU A 16 11.95 -10.49 -5.58
N VAL A 17 11.77 -9.97 -4.36
CA VAL A 17 10.46 -9.85 -3.71
C VAL A 17 9.52 -8.94 -4.51
N ALA A 18 10.03 -7.87 -5.13
CA ALA A 18 9.22 -6.99 -5.96
C ALA A 18 8.63 -7.72 -7.17
N SER A 19 9.44 -8.57 -7.85
CA SER A 19 8.96 -9.39 -8.97
C SER A 19 7.83 -10.32 -8.54
N VAL A 20 8.04 -11.07 -7.45
CA VAL A 20 7.03 -12.01 -6.92
C VAL A 20 5.74 -11.29 -6.53
N ARG A 21 5.83 -10.10 -5.92
CA ARG A 21 4.65 -9.31 -5.54
C ARG A 21 3.92 -8.73 -6.76
N GLN A 22 4.65 -8.31 -7.79
CA GLN A 22 4.06 -7.87 -9.05
C GLN A 22 3.27 -9.00 -9.73
N GLU A 23 3.81 -10.23 -9.74
CA GLU A 23 3.10 -11.41 -10.24
C GLU A 23 1.85 -11.72 -9.42
N ALA A 24 1.94 -11.66 -8.08
CA ALA A 24 0.78 -11.84 -7.21
C ALA A 24 -0.32 -10.80 -7.49
N VAL A 25 0.04 -9.53 -7.69
CA VAL A 25 -0.91 -8.47 -8.09
C VAL A 25 -1.58 -8.82 -9.42
N ALA A 26 -0.81 -9.28 -10.41
CA ALA A 26 -1.37 -9.67 -11.71
C ALA A 26 -2.36 -10.85 -11.61
N ILE A 27 -2.07 -11.83 -10.75
CA ILE A 27 -2.96 -12.96 -10.49
C ILE A 27 -4.25 -12.49 -9.81
N TYR A 28 -4.15 -11.76 -8.70
CA TYR A 28 -5.33 -11.28 -7.98
C TYR A 28 -6.15 -10.27 -8.78
N ARG A 29 -5.53 -9.52 -9.70
CA ARG A 29 -6.27 -8.65 -10.61
C ARG A 29 -7.18 -9.45 -11.53
N ARG A 30 -6.67 -10.51 -12.17
CA ARG A 30 -7.48 -11.42 -13.00
C ARG A 30 -8.58 -12.11 -12.20
N LEU A 31 -8.29 -12.52 -10.96
CA LEU A 31 -9.28 -13.13 -10.09
C LEU A 31 -10.37 -12.13 -9.67
N ALA A 32 -10.01 -10.89 -9.36
CA ALA A 32 -10.96 -9.83 -9.02
C ALA A 32 -11.77 -9.33 -10.23
N GLU A 33 -11.28 -9.50 -11.45
CA GLU A 33 -12.08 -9.29 -12.67
C GLU A 33 -13.16 -10.38 -12.82
N ALA A 34 -12.86 -11.62 -12.44
CA ALA A 34 -13.79 -12.75 -12.53
C ALA A 34 -14.80 -12.81 -11.36
N ASP A 35 -14.36 -12.51 -10.14
CA ASP A 35 -15.18 -12.51 -8.93
C ASP A 35 -14.72 -11.36 -7.99
N PRO A 36 -15.23 -10.13 -8.23
CA PRO A 36 -14.77 -8.94 -7.52
C PRO A 36 -15.01 -9.00 -6.01
N ASP A 37 -16.17 -9.48 -5.57
CA ASP A 37 -16.55 -9.49 -4.16
C ASP A 37 -15.64 -10.42 -3.35
N ARG A 38 -15.21 -11.51 -3.96
CA ARG A 38 -14.29 -12.47 -3.33
C ARG A 38 -12.85 -11.97 -3.29
N TYR A 39 -12.33 -11.43 -4.39
CA TYR A 39 -10.88 -11.25 -4.57
C TYR A 39 -10.38 -9.81 -4.49
N ARG A 40 -11.26 -8.79 -4.46
CA ARG A 40 -10.83 -7.41 -4.22
C ARG A 40 -10.05 -7.21 -2.91
N PRO A 41 -10.42 -7.85 -1.78
CA PRO A 41 -9.62 -7.76 -0.55
C PRO A 41 -8.17 -8.26 -0.74
N ASP A 42 -8.01 -9.40 -1.41
CA ASP A 42 -6.69 -10.00 -1.65
C ASP A 42 -5.85 -9.20 -2.67
N LEU A 43 -6.51 -8.62 -3.68
CA LEU A 43 -5.88 -7.68 -4.61
C LEU A 43 -5.36 -6.45 -3.84
N ALA A 44 -6.18 -5.84 -2.99
CA ALA A 44 -5.80 -4.65 -2.23
C ALA A 44 -4.64 -4.93 -1.27
N ALA A 45 -4.68 -6.07 -0.57
CA ALA A 45 -3.57 -6.51 0.28
C ALA A 45 -2.28 -6.74 -0.53
N SER A 46 -2.37 -7.37 -1.70
CA SER A 46 -1.23 -7.62 -2.59
C SER A 46 -0.62 -6.32 -3.14
N LEU A 47 -1.46 -5.34 -3.48
CA LEU A 47 -1.02 -4.01 -3.90
C LEU A 47 -0.27 -3.28 -2.76
N GLY A 48 -0.82 -3.25 -1.54
CA GLY A 48 -0.15 -2.62 -0.39
C GLY A 48 1.17 -3.31 -0.01
N HIS A 49 1.24 -4.62 -0.22
CA HIS A 49 2.46 -5.39 -0.11
C HIS A 49 3.49 -5.01 -1.17
N PHE A 50 3.06 -4.83 -2.42
CA PHE A 50 3.94 -4.45 -3.52
C PHE A 50 4.44 -3.00 -3.34
N SER A 51 3.56 -2.07 -2.99
CA SER A 51 3.90 -0.66 -2.73
C SER A 51 4.95 -0.53 -1.64
N HIS A 52 4.77 -1.21 -0.49
CA HIS A 52 5.79 -1.21 0.57
C HIS A 52 7.16 -1.73 0.09
N THR A 53 7.18 -2.69 -0.84
CA THR A 53 8.45 -3.19 -1.40
C THR A 53 9.11 -2.14 -2.31
N LEU A 54 8.31 -1.44 -3.12
CA LEU A 54 8.78 -0.32 -3.94
C LEU A 54 9.33 0.83 -3.07
N TYR A 55 8.65 1.16 -1.97
CA TYR A 55 9.13 2.13 -0.98
C TYR A 55 10.51 1.76 -0.44
N ARG A 56 10.71 0.48 -0.07
CA ARG A 56 11.99 -0.03 0.45
C ARG A 56 13.12 -0.03 -0.58
N LEU A 57 12.78 0.05 -1.86
CA LEU A 57 13.71 0.18 -2.98
C LEU A 57 13.91 1.64 -3.43
N ASP A 58 13.35 2.62 -2.69
CA ASP A 58 13.32 4.04 -3.07
C ASP A 58 12.65 4.32 -4.43
N ARG A 59 11.75 3.42 -4.89
CA ARG A 59 11.02 3.51 -6.17
C ARG A 59 9.68 4.24 -6.01
N PHE A 60 9.71 5.41 -5.39
CA PHE A 60 8.51 6.16 -4.97
C PHE A 60 7.56 6.54 -6.11
N ALA A 61 8.10 6.84 -7.30
CA ALA A 61 7.30 7.18 -8.47
C ALA A 61 6.48 5.99 -9.00
N GLU A 62 6.99 4.77 -8.82
CA GLU A 62 6.30 3.53 -9.20
C GLU A 62 5.36 3.05 -8.10
N GLU A 63 5.70 3.32 -6.85
CA GLU A 63 4.88 3.01 -5.69
C GLU A 63 3.58 3.82 -5.68
N LEU A 64 3.65 5.12 -5.98
CA LEU A 64 2.52 6.04 -5.87
C LEU A 64 1.23 5.51 -6.55
N PRO A 65 1.23 5.11 -7.84
CA PRO A 65 0.02 4.58 -8.46
C PRO A 65 -0.44 3.25 -7.86
N VAL A 66 0.47 2.41 -7.37
CA VAL A 66 0.14 1.12 -6.74
C VAL A 66 -0.55 1.32 -5.39
N GLU A 67 -0.03 2.22 -4.56
CA GLU A 67 -0.61 2.58 -3.27
C GLU A 67 -1.98 3.27 -3.46
N GLN A 68 -2.12 4.15 -4.46
CA GLN A 68 -3.39 4.80 -4.80
C GLN A 68 -4.48 3.79 -5.19
N GLU A 69 -4.14 2.78 -6.00
CA GLU A 69 -5.06 1.68 -6.34
C GLU A 69 -5.48 0.89 -5.09
N ALA A 70 -4.53 0.55 -4.22
CA ALA A 70 -4.83 -0.16 -2.97
C ALA A 70 -5.78 0.65 -2.08
N VAL A 71 -5.51 1.95 -1.89
CA VAL A 71 -6.35 2.87 -1.12
C VAL A 71 -7.76 2.94 -1.71
N ALA A 72 -7.89 3.04 -3.04
CA ALA A 72 -9.20 3.09 -3.69
C ALA A 72 -10.05 1.84 -3.40
N ILE A 73 -9.44 0.66 -3.47
CA ILE A 73 -10.14 -0.60 -3.15
C ILE A 73 -10.49 -0.67 -1.67
N TYR A 74 -9.54 -0.34 -0.76
CA TYR A 74 -9.82 -0.36 0.67
C TYR A 74 -10.85 0.67 1.12
N ARG A 75 -10.99 1.81 0.42
CA ARG A 75 -12.11 2.73 0.65
C ARG A 75 -13.45 2.07 0.37
N GLN A 76 -13.60 1.42 -0.78
CA GLN A 76 -14.84 0.69 -1.12
C GLN A 76 -15.12 -0.44 -0.12
N LEU A 77 -14.10 -1.19 0.30
CA LEU A 77 -14.25 -2.25 1.29
C LEU A 77 -14.64 -1.71 2.67
N ALA A 78 -14.05 -0.59 3.10
CA ALA A 78 -14.37 0.05 4.38
C ALA A 78 -15.74 0.75 4.40
N GLU A 79 -16.32 1.06 3.24
CA GLU A 79 -17.72 1.47 3.14
C GLU A 79 -18.67 0.29 3.40
N ALA A 80 -18.30 -0.91 2.93
CA ALA A 80 -19.11 -2.13 3.08
C ALA A 80 -18.98 -2.79 4.45
N ASP A 81 -17.76 -2.88 5.00
CA ASP A 81 -17.46 -3.45 6.31
C ASP A 81 -16.39 -2.60 7.02
N PRO A 82 -16.82 -1.51 7.67
CA PRO A 82 -15.90 -0.54 8.27
C PRO A 82 -14.97 -1.13 9.32
N ASP A 83 -15.48 -1.98 10.21
CA ASP A 83 -14.73 -2.52 11.34
C ASP A 83 -13.59 -3.42 10.85
N ARG A 84 -13.83 -4.16 9.76
CA ARG A 84 -12.84 -5.03 9.16
C ARG A 84 -11.75 -4.29 8.39
N TYR A 85 -12.10 -3.25 7.62
CA TYR A 85 -11.20 -2.70 6.61
C TYR A 85 -10.64 -1.30 6.91
N ARG A 86 -11.23 -0.53 7.83
CA ARG A 86 -10.69 0.78 8.25
C ARG A 86 -9.26 0.73 8.79
N PRO A 87 -8.82 -0.30 9.56
CA PRO A 87 -7.44 -0.37 10.02
C PRO A 87 -6.43 -0.42 8.86
N ASN A 88 -6.70 -1.24 7.84
CA ASN A 88 -5.85 -1.33 6.65
C ASN A 88 -5.88 -0.06 5.82
N LEU A 89 -7.05 0.57 5.66
CA LEU A 89 -7.19 1.84 4.96
C LEU A 89 -6.33 2.94 5.63
N ALA A 90 -6.40 3.06 6.97
CA ALA A 90 -5.62 4.06 7.72
C ALA A 90 -4.11 3.86 7.57
N GLN A 91 -3.66 2.60 7.53
CA GLN A 91 -2.26 2.25 7.29
C GLN A 91 -1.80 2.67 5.90
N LEU A 92 -2.54 2.32 4.85
CA LEU A 92 -2.17 2.68 3.47
C LEU A 92 -2.21 4.18 3.22
N LEU A 93 -3.19 4.90 3.80
CA LEU A 93 -3.20 6.36 3.74
C LEU A 93 -1.95 6.96 4.40
N SER A 94 -1.52 6.42 5.53
CA SER A 94 -0.27 6.87 6.18
C SER A 94 0.96 6.63 5.30
N ASN A 95 1.03 5.48 4.63
CA ASN A 95 2.10 5.17 3.69
C ASN A 95 2.07 6.10 2.47
N LEU A 96 0.89 6.30 1.86
CA LEU A 96 0.69 7.22 0.75
C LEU A 96 1.15 8.65 1.10
N GLY A 97 0.84 9.12 2.32
CA GLY A 97 1.33 10.40 2.84
C GLY A 97 2.86 10.48 2.89
N ASN A 98 3.52 9.41 3.37
CA ASN A 98 4.98 9.32 3.37
C ASN A 98 5.55 9.35 1.93
N THR A 99 4.97 8.61 1.00
CA THR A 99 5.42 8.53 -0.39
C THR A 99 5.27 9.88 -1.10
N LEU A 100 4.16 10.58 -0.89
CA LEU A 100 3.96 11.95 -1.37
C LEU A 100 5.00 12.91 -0.79
N LYS A 101 5.36 12.79 0.50
CA LYS A 101 6.44 13.58 1.10
C LYS A 101 7.81 13.27 0.49
N ARG A 102 8.11 11.99 0.19
CA ARG A 102 9.35 11.60 -0.50
C ARG A 102 9.43 12.20 -1.91
N LEU A 103 8.28 12.28 -2.60
CA LEU A 103 8.13 12.94 -3.90
C LEU A 103 8.02 14.47 -3.84
N ARG A 104 8.10 15.07 -2.65
CA ARG A 104 7.96 16.53 -2.42
C ARG A 104 6.57 17.10 -2.73
N CYS A 105 5.55 16.25 -2.87
CA CYS A 105 4.14 16.59 -3.04
C CYS A 105 3.46 16.89 -1.69
N HIS A 106 3.98 17.85 -0.92
CA HIS A 106 3.51 18.11 0.45
C HIS A 106 2.03 18.55 0.53
N ALA A 107 1.54 19.27 -0.48
CA ALA A 107 0.14 19.72 -0.53
C ALA A 107 -0.83 18.54 -0.68
N GLU A 108 -0.44 17.49 -1.40
CA GLU A 108 -1.23 16.29 -1.59
C GLU A 108 -1.13 15.32 -0.40
N ALA A 109 -0.01 15.34 0.33
CA ALA A 109 0.18 14.48 1.51
C ALA A 109 -0.74 14.86 2.67
N ALA A 110 -0.97 16.16 2.89
CA ALA A 110 -1.73 16.66 4.04
C ALA A 110 -3.15 16.09 4.16
N PRO A 111 -4.03 16.11 3.13
CA PRO A 111 -5.38 15.56 3.25
C PRO A 111 -5.38 14.04 3.51
N VAL A 112 -4.46 13.30 2.89
CA VAL A 112 -4.34 11.85 3.05
C VAL A 112 -3.95 11.48 4.49
N GLU A 113 -3.00 12.20 5.08
CA GLU A 113 -2.59 11.98 6.47
C GLU A 113 -3.68 12.37 7.47
N GLN A 114 -4.44 13.42 7.19
CA GLN A 114 -5.58 13.82 8.01
C GLN A 114 -6.67 12.74 8.03
N GLU A 115 -6.97 12.14 6.88
CA GLU A 115 -7.90 11.01 6.78
C GLU A 115 -7.42 9.82 7.60
N ALA A 116 -6.14 9.43 7.48
CA ALA A 116 -5.56 8.34 8.27
C ALA A 116 -5.71 8.58 9.78
N VAL A 117 -5.35 9.78 10.24
CA VAL A 117 -5.46 10.18 11.65
C VAL A 117 -6.91 10.16 12.13
N ALA A 118 -7.85 10.61 11.30
CA ALA A 118 -9.28 10.57 11.63
C ALA A 118 -9.76 9.13 11.83
N ILE A 119 -9.36 8.21 10.96
CA ILE A 119 -9.73 6.78 11.08
C ILE A 119 -9.10 6.18 12.34
N TYR A 120 -7.80 6.38 12.59
CA TYR A 120 -7.16 5.85 13.80
C TYR A 120 -7.81 6.37 15.10
N ARG A 121 -8.24 7.64 15.11
CA ARG A 121 -8.98 8.20 16.26
C ARG A 121 -10.34 7.54 16.47
N GLN A 122 -11.02 7.12 15.41
CA GLN A 122 -12.28 6.38 15.52
C GLN A 122 -12.04 4.96 16.05
N LEU A 123 -11.01 4.27 15.55
CA LEU A 123 -10.64 2.91 15.98
C LEU A 123 -10.16 2.84 17.43
N GLY A 124 -9.49 3.89 17.94
CA GLY A 124 -9.08 3.94 19.35
C GLY A 124 -10.22 4.25 20.33
N ARG A 125 -11.44 4.51 19.83
CA ARG A 125 -12.62 4.83 20.63
C ARG A 125 -13.68 3.72 20.64
N SER A 126 -13.54 2.72 19.77
CA SER A 126 -14.37 1.51 19.68
C SER A 126 -13.86 0.42 20.61
#